data_AF-A0A943S7A2-F1
#
_entry.id   AF-A0A943S7A2-F1
#
_cell.length_a   1.000
_cell.length_b   1.000
_cell.length_c   1.000
_cell.angle_alpha   90.00
_cell.angle_beta   90.00
_cell.angle_gamma   90.00
#
_symmetry.space_group_name_H-M   'P 1'
#
loop_
_entity.id
_entity.type
_entity.pdbx_description
1 polymer ?
#
loop_
_entity_poly.entity_id
_entity_poly.type
_entity_poly.pdbx_seq_one_letter_code
_entity_poly.pdbx_strand_id
1 'polypeptide(L)'
;MTPVSTTTIPTVSPAIKTRSSILPQITAFKNRMGIPTGTKISVKKPADILEYAVNKAYIDMQPRTIKGHEIIKTAKLRNDLADRFFKYFNDPAPSTESDFDKIHSDFCDFFLTGLNKIFASTPQAFGKAQKVINMAFKYLYCFDDAISYLPHFTYCHMPIDSYTLNWCFDNKLYKKSKIRNWSTLKKPDYDILCDKIRKKLAPQSPLIEEFVIWPEEKAKANEINFIKTIMDYIADNYDLFSSSGITSSGITSSGISSGPIKPYVEKTVKNKVKTINNDRRKDGKSPLINTTVLSMLSSISTSALIAGIAKCI
;
A
#
# COMPACT_ATOMS: atom_id res chain seq x y z
N MET A 1 47.75 35.07 10.33
CA MET A 1 46.61 34.15 10.46
C MET A 1 45.54 34.57 9.47
N THR A 2 45.47 33.92 8.32
CA THR A 2 44.43 34.13 7.30
C THR A 2 43.16 33.38 7.71
N PRO A 3 41.97 33.98 7.55
CA PRO A 3 40.73 33.30 7.90
C PRO A 3 40.40 32.25 6.84
N VAL A 4 40.16 31.03 7.30
CA VAL A 4 39.66 29.91 6.50
C VAL A 4 38.23 30.25 6.06
N SER A 5 38.04 30.47 4.77
CA SER A 5 36.70 30.56 4.18
C SER A 5 36.05 29.18 4.25
N THR A 6 35.03 29.06 5.09
CA THR A 6 34.13 27.91 5.14
C THR A 6 33.30 27.87 3.87
N THR A 7 33.65 26.96 2.95
CA THR A 7 32.84 26.61 1.80
C THR A 7 31.55 25.96 2.28
N THR A 8 30.45 26.72 2.29
CA THR A 8 29.09 26.20 2.48
C THR A 8 28.76 25.28 1.30
N ILE A 9 28.59 24.00 1.59
CA ILE A 9 28.07 23.01 0.64
C ILE A 9 26.63 23.42 0.31
N PRO A 10 26.26 23.64 -0.98
CA PRO A 10 24.89 23.94 -1.34
C PRO A 10 24.02 22.73 -1.00
N THR A 11 23.07 22.94 -0.08
CA THR A 11 22.03 21.95 0.19
C THR A 11 21.10 21.94 -1.03
N VAL A 12 21.29 20.99 -1.92
CA VAL A 12 20.39 20.76 -3.06
C VAL A 12 19.04 20.36 -2.48
N SER A 13 18.08 21.28 -2.52
CA SER A 13 16.69 20.99 -2.16
C SER A 13 16.19 19.85 -3.07
N PRO A 14 15.55 18.80 -2.53
CA PRO A 14 15.05 17.70 -3.35
C PRO A 14 14.12 18.24 -4.45
N ALA A 15 14.34 17.84 -5.70
CA ALA A 15 13.49 18.25 -6.81
C ALA A 15 12.02 17.86 -6.54
N ILE A 16 11.11 18.81 -6.74
CA ILE A 16 9.66 18.58 -6.56
C ILE A 16 9.20 17.50 -7.55
N LYS A 17 8.57 16.43 -7.07
CA LYS A 17 8.07 15.36 -7.94
C LYS A 17 6.83 15.86 -8.67
N THR A 18 6.90 15.83 -9.99
CA THR A 18 5.78 16.14 -10.88
C THR A 18 5.13 14.85 -11.37
N ARG A 19 3.90 14.95 -11.90
CA ARG A 19 3.23 13.80 -12.57
C ARG A 19 4.14 13.12 -13.59
N SER A 20 4.88 13.91 -14.38
CA SER A 20 5.81 13.40 -15.39
C SER A 20 6.93 12.57 -14.78
N SER A 21 7.47 13.00 -13.62
CA SER A 21 8.55 12.28 -12.94
C SER A 21 8.13 10.92 -12.37
N ILE A 22 6.83 10.72 -12.09
CA ILE A 22 6.27 9.47 -11.56
C ILE A 22 5.41 8.70 -12.58
N LEU A 23 5.52 9.04 -13.88
CA LEU A 23 4.74 8.38 -14.93
C LEU A 23 4.89 6.85 -14.96
N PRO A 24 6.07 6.25 -14.72
CA PRO A 24 6.20 4.80 -14.61
C PRO A 24 5.34 4.20 -13.49
N GLN A 25 5.30 4.83 -12.31
CA GLN A 25 4.52 4.38 -11.16
C GLN A 25 3.02 4.52 -11.42
N ILE A 26 2.59 5.63 -12.06
CA ILE A 26 1.20 5.83 -12.49
C ILE A 26 0.81 4.75 -13.50
N THR A 27 1.65 4.47 -14.50
CA THR A 27 1.39 3.45 -15.52
C THR A 27 1.28 2.05 -14.90
N ALA A 28 2.22 1.70 -14.03
CA ALA A 28 2.18 0.43 -13.30
C ALA A 28 0.93 0.30 -12.42
N PHE A 29 0.48 1.38 -11.78
CA PHE A 29 -0.77 1.40 -11.03
C PHE A 29 -1.99 1.28 -11.94
N LYS A 30 -2.05 2.04 -13.05
CA LYS A 30 -3.14 2.00 -14.04
C LYS A 30 -3.34 0.60 -14.63
N ASN A 31 -2.26 -0.11 -14.92
CA ASN A 31 -2.31 -1.50 -15.40
C ASN A 31 -2.98 -2.46 -14.42
N ARG A 32 -3.00 -2.14 -13.11
CA ARG A 32 -3.67 -2.94 -12.07
C ARG A 32 -5.15 -2.58 -11.91
N MET A 33 -5.64 -1.51 -12.55
CA MET A 33 -7.05 -1.09 -12.47
C MET A 33 -7.96 -2.05 -13.24
N GLY A 34 -7.42 -2.86 -14.15
CA GLY A 34 -8.21 -3.79 -14.98
C GLY A 34 -9.04 -3.08 -16.04
N ILE A 35 -8.53 -1.96 -16.56
CA ILE A 35 -9.12 -1.25 -17.70
C ILE A 35 -8.82 -2.05 -18.97
N PRO A 36 -9.81 -2.34 -19.84
CA PRO A 36 -9.55 -3.03 -21.09
C PRO A 36 -8.56 -2.28 -21.98
N THR A 37 -7.70 -3.02 -22.68
CA THR A 37 -6.68 -2.44 -23.55
C THR A 37 -7.33 -1.57 -24.63
N GLY A 38 -6.84 -0.33 -24.80
CA GLY A 38 -7.35 0.63 -25.78
C GLY A 38 -8.52 1.49 -25.28
N THR A 39 -9.12 1.19 -24.13
CA THR A 39 -10.18 2.02 -23.54
C THR A 39 -9.59 3.34 -23.02
N LYS A 40 -10.13 4.46 -23.52
CA LYS A 40 -9.85 5.79 -22.98
C LYS A 40 -10.91 6.18 -21.95
N ILE A 41 -10.45 6.52 -20.75
CA ILE A 41 -11.30 6.88 -19.61
C ILE A 41 -11.12 8.35 -19.23
N SER A 42 -12.19 9.02 -18.82
CA SER A 42 -12.22 10.47 -18.61
C SER A 42 -12.96 10.89 -17.35
N VAL A 43 -12.46 11.92 -16.65
CA VAL A 43 -13.14 12.50 -15.48
C VAL A 43 -14.41 13.26 -15.86
N LYS A 44 -14.66 13.45 -17.16
CA LYS A 44 -15.88 14.03 -17.71
C LYS A 44 -16.94 12.99 -18.09
N LYS A 45 -16.72 11.71 -17.75
CA LYS A 45 -17.69 10.64 -17.99
C LYS A 45 -18.10 10.01 -16.65
N PRO A 46 -19.34 10.25 -16.17
CA PRO A 46 -19.82 9.66 -14.91
C PRO A 46 -19.70 8.14 -14.86
N ALA A 47 -19.93 7.46 -15.99
CA ALA A 47 -19.78 6.01 -16.10
C ALA A 47 -18.34 5.55 -15.84
N ASP A 48 -17.34 6.23 -16.40
CA ASP A 48 -15.92 5.92 -16.18
C ASP A 48 -15.53 6.16 -14.72
N ILE A 49 -15.98 7.27 -14.14
CA ILE A 49 -15.77 7.60 -12.72
C ILE A 49 -16.34 6.49 -11.83
N LEU A 50 -17.58 6.07 -12.09
CA LEU A 50 -18.24 5.03 -11.33
C LEU A 50 -17.47 3.70 -11.43
N GLU A 51 -17.17 3.26 -12.65
CA GLU A 51 -16.60 1.94 -12.91
C GLU A 51 -15.14 1.83 -12.46
N TYR A 52 -14.31 2.80 -12.84
CA TYR A 52 -12.85 2.70 -12.70
C TYR A 52 -12.28 3.44 -11.50
N ALA A 53 -13.05 4.33 -10.85
CA ALA A 53 -12.63 4.98 -9.62
C ALA A 53 -13.47 4.57 -8.41
N VAL A 54 -14.77 4.85 -8.40
CA VAL A 54 -15.61 4.66 -7.21
C VAL A 54 -15.81 3.18 -6.87
N ASN A 55 -16.16 2.34 -7.85
CA ASN A 55 -16.35 0.90 -7.61
C ASN A 55 -15.03 0.24 -7.17
N LYS A 56 -13.91 0.58 -7.80
CA LYS A 56 -12.59 0.07 -7.43
C LYS A 56 -12.18 0.49 -6.02
N ALA A 57 -12.37 1.77 -5.69
CA ALA A 57 -12.10 2.29 -4.35
C ALA A 57 -12.97 1.64 -3.27
N TYR A 58 -14.23 1.36 -3.59
CA TYR A 58 -15.14 0.64 -2.71
C TYR A 58 -14.66 -0.80 -2.46
N ILE A 59 -14.25 -1.51 -3.52
CA ILE A 59 -13.70 -2.88 -3.40
C ILE A 59 -12.42 -2.89 -2.56
N ASP A 60 -11.51 -1.94 -2.77
CA ASP A 60 -10.26 -1.82 -2.01
C ASP A 60 -10.48 -1.50 -0.52
N MET A 61 -11.62 -0.92 -0.17
CA MET A 61 -12.03 -0.70 1.22
C MET A 61 -12.56 -1.98 1.89
N GLN A 62 -13.06 -2.96 1.13
CA GLN A 62 -13.64 -4.17 1.70
C GLN A 62 -12.57 -5.10 2.29
N PRO A 63 -12.74 -5.59 3.52
CA PRO A 63 -11.91 -6.67 4.02
C PRO A 63 -12.12 -7.90 3.12
N ARG A 64 -11.05 -8.43 2.53
CA ARG A 64 -11.09 -9.59 1.62
C ARG A 64 -11.69 -10.87 2.24
N THR A 65 -11.89 -10.88 3.56
CA THR A 65 -12.23 -12.06 4.37
C THR A 65 -13.61 -11.98 5.03
N ILE A 66 -14.40 -10.90 4.84
CA ILE A 66 -15.69 -10.73 5.54
C ILE A 66 -16.82 -10.45 4.55
N LYS A 67 -17.86 -11.31 4.56
CA LYS A 67 -19.17 -11.03 3.93
C LYS A 67 -19.87 -9.95 4.75
N GLY A 68 -20.34 -8.88 4.12
CA GLY A 68 -21.10 -7.83 4.83
C GLY A 68 -21.31 -6.53 4.05
N HIS A 69 -20.44 -6.22 3.09
CA HIS A 69 -20.51 -4.98 2.29
C HIS A 69 -20.84 -5.28 0.83
N GLU A 70 -22.00 -5.88 0.59
CA GLU A 70 -22.39 -6.27 -0.77
C GLU A 70 -22.45 -5.07 -1.72
N ILE A 71 -21.76 -5.20 -2.86
CA ILE A 71 -21.69 -4.17 -3.90
C ILE A 71 -23.09 -3.81 -4.45
N ILE A 72 -24.03 -4.74 -4.39
CA ILE A 72 -25.41 -4.52 -4.85
C ILE A 72 -26.14 -3.54 -3.92
N LYS A 73 -26.02 -3.72 -2.59
CA LYS A 73 -26.70 -2.87 -1.59
C LYS A 73 -26.26 -1.41 -1.64
N THR A 74 -25.02 -1.15 -2.03
CA THR A 74 -24.44 0.21 -2.09
C THR A 74 -24.44 0.83 -3.49
N ALA A 75 -25.08 0.21 -4.48
CA ALA A 75 -25.07 0.69 -5.87
C ALA A 75 -25.51 2.15 -6.00
N LYS A 76 -26.66 2.52 -5.42
CA LYS A 76 -27.15 3.91 -5.45
C LYS A 76 -26.16 4.88 -4.80
N LEU A 77 -25.66 4.58 -3.61
CA LEU A 77 -24.68 5.43 -2.90
C LEU A 77 -23.41 5.67 -3.74
N ARG A 78 -22.94 4.65 -4.47
CA ARG A 78 -21.77 4.77 -5.33
C ARG A 78 -22.04 5.56 -6.61
N ASN A 79 -23.23 5.43 -7.20
CA ASN A 79 -23.66 6.30 -8.31
C ASN A 79 -23.69 7.76 -7.84
N ASP A 80 -24.37 8.03 -6.72
CA ASP A 80 -24.47 9.37 -6.14
C ASP A 80 -23.06 9.94 -5.79
N LEU A 81 -22.11 9.09 -5.39
CA LEU A 81 -20.71 9.48 -5.18
C LEU A 81 -19.97 9.78 -6.50
N ALA A 82 -20.20 9.00 -7.55
CA ALA A 82 -19.62 9.25 -8.87
C ALA A 82 -20.10 10.58 -9.46
N ASP A 83 -21.38 10.91 -9.28
CA ASP A 83 -21.94 12.21 -9.69
C ASP A 83 -21.30 13.39 -8.93
N ARG A 84 -20.99 13.20 -7.64
CA ARG A 84 -20.25 14.21 -6.85
C ARG A 84 -18.84 14.43 -7.39
N PHE A 85 -18.12 13.37 -7.74
CA PHE A 85 -16.81 13.49 -8.39
C PHE A 85 -16.93 14.16 -9.77
N PHE A 86 -17.92 13.76 -10.58
CA PHE A 86 -18.16 14.40 -11.86
C PHE A 86 -18.41 15.91 -11.70
N LYS A 87 -19.23 16.31 -10.72
CA LYS A 87 -19.44 17.73 -10.39
C LYS A 87 -18.14 18.41 -9.95
N TYR A 88 -17.36 17.79 -9.07
CA TYR A 88 -16.08 18.33 -8.59
C TYR A 88 -15.12 18.68 -9.74
N PHE A 89 -15.03 17.86 -10.79
CA PHE A 89 -14.19 18.15 -11.96
C PHE A 89 -14.83 19.12 -12.96
N ASN A 90 -16.11 19.47 -12.80
CA ASN A 90 -16.77 20.53 -13.56
C ASN A 90 -16.74 21.89 -12.84
N ASP A 91 -16.58 21.87 -11.52
CA ASP A 91 -16.39 23.07 -10.71
C ASP A 91 -14.91 23.53 -10.73
N PRO A 92 -14.62 24.80 -10.37
CA PRO A 92 -13.26 25.28 -10.19
C PRO A 92 -12.47 24.43 -9.20
N ALA A 93 -11.17 24.23 -9.47
CA ALA A 93 -10.28 23.55 -8.55
C ALA A 93 -10.19 24.29 -7.21
N PRO A 94 -9.98 23.59 -6.08
CA PRO A 94 -9.76 24.23 -4.79
C PRO A 94 -8.52 25.13 -4.84
N SER A 95 -8.66 26.36 -4.36
CA SER A 95 -7.59 27.36 -4.35
C SER A 95 -6.65 27.21 -3.17
N THR A 96 -7.08 26.54 -2.10
CA THR A 96 -6.30 26.35 -0.88
C THR A 96 -6.44 24.93 -0.31
N GLU A 97 -5.50 24.56 0.56
CA GLU A 97 -5.57 23.32 1.35
C GLU A 97 -6.87 23.25 2.17
N SER A 98 -7.27 24.34 2.81
CA SER A 98 -8.50 24.40 3.62
C SER A 98 -9.76 24.21 2.78
N ASP A 99 -9.78 24.71 1.54
CA ASP A 99 -10.91 24.50 0.64
C ASP A 99 -11.03 23.02 0.25
N PHE A 100 -9.91 22.38 -0.08
CA PHE A 100 -9.90 20.94 -0.35
C PHE A 100 -10.32 20.13 0.89
N ASP A 101 -9.84 20.48 2.09
CA ASP A 101 -10.17 19.77 3.33
C ASP A 101 -11.67 19.77 3.62
N LYS A 102 -12.35 20.90 3.35
CA LYS A 102 -13.81 21.01 3.46
C LYS A 102 -14.50 20.10 2.45
N ILE A 103 -14.11 20.18 1.18
CA ILE A 103 -14.67 19.32 0.11
C ILE A 103 -14.47 17.84 0.44
N HIS A 104 -13.26 17.45 0.87
CA HIS A 104 -12.94 16.08 1.25
C HIS A 104 -13.76 15.63 2.47
N SER A 105 -13.93 16.49 3.49
CA SER A 105 -14.80 16.19 4.64
C SER A 105 -16.23 15.96 4.19
N ASP A 106 -16.78 16.82 3.33
CA ASP A 106 -18.14 16.69 2.82
C ASP A 106 -18.35 15.39 2.03
N PHE A 107 -17.35 14.99 1.22
CA PHE A 107 -17.36 13.70 0.51
C PHE A 107 -17.35 12.52 1.49
N CYS A 108 -16.50 12.57 2.51
CA CYS A 108 -16.40 11.53 3.52
C CYS A 108 -17.68 11.42 4.35
N ASP A 109 -18.23 12.54 4.80
CA ASP A 109 -19.45 12.60 5.61
C ASP A 109 -20.65 12.12 4.81
N PHE A 110 -20.81 12.58 3.56
CA PHE A 110 -21.83 12.06 2.65
C PHE A 110 -21.76 10.53 2.53
N PHE A 111 -20.58 9.99 2.23
CA PHE A 111 -20.41 8.57 2.01
C PHE A 111 -20.61 7.77 3.30
N LEU A 112 -20.06 8.23 4.42
CA LEU A 112 -20.18 7.59 5.73
C LEU A 112 -21.63 7.55 6.21
N THR A 113 -22.36 8.68 6.11
CA THR A 113 -23.77 8.74 6.45
C THR A 113 -24.59 7.79 5.58
N GLY A 114 -24.34 7.76 4.27
CA GLY A 114 -24.99 6.82 3.36
C GLY A 114 -24.70 5.36 3.74
N LEU A 115 -23.44 5.05 4.03
CA LEU A 115 -23.01 3.70 4.39
C LEU A 115 -23.65 3.24 5.70
N ASN A 116 -23.74 4.12 6.70
CA ASN A 116 -24.35 3.84 8.00
C ASN A 116 -25.88 3.75 7.93
N LYS A 117 -26.53 4.39 6.96
CA LYS A 117 -27.96 4.14 6.67
C LYS A 117 -28.19 2.74 6.12
N ILE A 118 -27.33 2.28 5.21
CA ILE A 118 -27.44 0.96 4.58
C ILE A 118 -27.07 -0.16 5.57
N PHE A 119 -26.05 0.05 6.40
CA PHE A 119 -25.53 -0.92 7.36
C PHE A 119 -25.77 -0.49 8.81
N ALA A 120 -27.02 -0.13 9.14
CA ALA A 120 -27.39 0.43 10.44
C ALA A 120 -27.02 -0.47 11.63
N SER A 121 -27.07 -1.80 11.47
CA SER A 121 -26.70 -2.77 12.51
C SER A 121 -25.19 -2.93 12.70
N THR A 122 -24.38 -2.39 11.81
CA THR A 122 -22.91 -2.42 11.90
C THR A 122 -22.35 -1.07 11.47
N PRO A 123 -22.42 -0.05 12.34
CA PRO A 123 -21.91 1.28 12.02
C PRO A 123 -20.44 1.23 11.59
N GLN A 124 -20.15 1.93 10.51
CA GLN A 124 -18.84 2.09 9.92
C GLN A 124 -18.18 3.35 10.49
N ALA A 125 -16.84 3.36 10.47
CA ALA A 125 -16.04 4.49 10.93
C ALA A 125 -15.49 5.32 9.76
N PHE A 126 -15.04 6.53 10.08
CA PHE A 126 -14.48 7.50 9.13
C PHE A 126 -13.34 6.92 8.28
N GLY A 127 -12.53 6.05 8.88
CA GLY A 127 -11.47 5.29 8.20
C GLY A 127 -11.90 4.57 6.92
N LYS A 128 -13.14 4.06 6.86
CA LYS A 128 -13.71 3.46 5.65
C LYS A 128 -14.03 4.50 4.59
N ALA A 129 -14.64 5.62 4.98
CA ALA A 129 -15.01 6.70 4.07
C ALA A 129 -13.77 7.33 3.43
N GLN A 130 -12.79 7.77 4.23
CA GLN A 130 -11.56 8.35 3.68
C GLN A 130 -10.84 7.39 2.73
N LYS A 131 -10.88 6.07 3.00
CA LYS A 131 -10.21 5.09 2.12
C LYS A 131 -10.87 5.08 0.75
N VAL A 132 -12.20 5.09 0.68
CA VAL A 132 -12.93 5.16 -0.58
C VAL A 132 -12.66 6.48 -1.30
N ILE A 133 -12.79 7.62 -0.62
CA ILE A 133 -12.63 8.94 -1.24
C ILE A 133 -11.20 9.13 -1.77
N ASN A 134 -10.18 8.84 -0.97
CA ASN A 134 -8.78 9.03 -1.37
C ASN A 134 -8.34 8.04 -2.45
N MET A 135 -8.80 6.78 -2.38
CA MET A 135 -8.53 5.83 -3.46
C MET A 135 -9.21 6.25 -4.76
N ALA A 136 -10.43 6.79 -4.70
CA ALA A 136 -11.11 7.31 -5.88
C ALA A 136 -10.32 8.46 -6.52
N PHE A 137 -9.86 9.45 -5.75
CA PHE A 137 -8.96 10.50 -6.26
C PHE A 137 -7.69 9.93 -6.90
N LYS A 138 -7.08 8.91 -6.30
CA LYS A 138 -5.91 8.23 -6.89
C LYS A 138 -6.22 7.55 -8.22
N TYR A 139 -7.35 6.86 -8.34
CA TYR A 139 -7.76 6.27 -9.61
C TYR A 139 -8.05 7.33 -10.67
N LEU A 140 -8.73 8.42 -10.30
CA LEU A 140 -9.02 9.55 -11.18
C LEU A 140 -7.74 10.22 -11.69
N TYR A 141 -6.69 10.29 -10.87
CA TYR A 141 -5.37 10.78 -11.28
C TYR A 141 -4.72 9.94 -12.40
N CYS A 142 -5.17 8.70 -12.58
CA CYS A 142 -4.71 7.78 -13.61
C CYS A 142 -5.53 7.84 -14.90
N PHE A 143 -6.61 8.65 -14.94
CA PHE A 143 -7.43 8.80 -16.14
C PHE A 143 -6.66 9.54 -17.25
N ASP A 144 -7.07 9.35 -18.50
CA ASP A 144 -6.31 9.80 -19.66
C ASP A 144 -6.27 11.33 -19.77
N ASP A 145 -7.31 12.00 -19.29
CA ASP A 145 -7.45 13.46 -19.26
C ASP A 145 -7.00 14.10 -17.94
N ALA A 146 -6.49 13.33 -16.97
CA ALA A 146 -6.10 13.86 -15.65
C ALA A 146 -5.05 14.99 -15.69
N ILE A 147 -4.22 15.03 -16.74
CA ILE A 147 -3.25 16.11 -16.97
C ILE A 147 -3.94 17.48 -17.12
N SER A 148 -5.15 17.51 -17.69
CA SER A 148 -5.94 18.73 -17.83
C SER A 148 -6.57 19.20 -16.51
N TYR A 149 -6.49 18.39 -15.45
CA TYR A 149 -7.12 18.65 -14.15
C TYR A 149 -6.11 18.60 -12.99
N LEU A 150 -4.81 18.77 -13.25
CA LEU A 150 -3.78 18.79 -12.18
C LEU A 150 -4.11 19.74 -11.01
N PRO A 151 -4.67 20.94 -11.22
CA PRO A 151 -5.07 21.82 -10.12
C PRO A 151 -6.04 21.15 -9.14
N HIS A 152 -6.98 20.32 -9.63
CA HIS A 152 -7.94 19.57 -8.81
C HIS A 152 -7.29 18.49 -7.93
N PHE A 153 -6.03 18.13 -8.16
CA PHE A 153 -5.32 17.12 -7.40
C PHE A 153 -4.28 17.68 -6.43
N THR A 154 -4.03 19.00 -6.46
CA THR A 154 -2.95 19.67 -5.73
C THR A 154 -2.93 19.31 -4.25
N TYR A 155 -4.08 19.42 -3.60
CA TYR A 155 -4.23 19.27 -2.15
C TYR A 155 -4.73 17.88 -1.71
N CYS A 156 -4.85 16.94 -2.65
CA CYS A 156 -5.37 15.61 -2.38
C CYS A 156 -4.56 14.88 -1.30
N HIS A 157 -5.29 14.20 -0.41
CA HIS A 157 -4.69 13.35 0.60
C HIS A 157 -4.20 12.03 -0.01
N MET A 158 -3.28 11.37 0.68
CA MET A 158 -3.00 9.97 0.41
C MET A 158 -4.02 9.05 1.11
N PRO A 159 -4.43 7.94 0.47
CA PRO A 159 -5.25 6.94 1.14
C PRO A 159 -4.56 6.36 2.38
N ILE A 160 -5.21 6.45 3.55
CA ILE A 160 -4.73 5.78 4.76
C ILE A 160 -5.23 4.33 4.78
N ASP A 161 -4.35 3.38 4.57
CA ASP A 161 -4.60 1.94 4.81
C ASP A 161 -3.53 1.35 5.73
N SER A 162 -3.45 0.01 5.82
CA SER A 162 -2.46 -0.64 6.66
C SER A 162 -1.01 -0.31 6.26
N TYR A 163 -0.72 -0.15 4.98
CA TYR A 163 0.64 0.12 4.49
C TYR A 163 1.00 1.58 4.76
N THR A 164 0.15 2.52 4.36
CA THR A 164 0.38 3.95 4.63
C THR A 164 0.44 4.25 6.14
N LEU A 165 -0.40 3.58 6.94
CA LEU A 165 -0.40 3.75 8.39
C LEU A 165 0.87 3.18 9.03
N ASN A 166 1.41 2.06 8.54
CA ASN A 166 2.71 1.55 9.00
C ASN A 166 3.83 2.55 8.68
N TRP A 167 3.87 3.10 7.47
CA TRP A 167 4.81 4.17 7.12
C TRP A 167 4.72 5.36 8.07
N CYS A 168 3.49 5.79 8.42
CA CYS A 168 3.29 6.86 9.40
C CYS A 168 3.86 6.52 10.78
N PHE A 169 3.76 5.27 11.21
CA PHE A 169 4.32 4.81 12.49
C PHE A 169 5.85 4.76 12.46
N ASP A 170 6.42 4.23 11.38
CA ASP A 170 7.87 4.14 11.20
C ASP A 170 8.52 5.54 11.13
N ASN A 171 7.80 6.50 10.54
CA ASN A 171 8.20 7.91 10.50
C ASN A 171 7.81 8.71 11.75
N LYS A 172 7.31 8.04 12.81
CA LYS A 172 6.92 8.65 14.10
C LYS A 172 5.90 9.78 13.97
N LEU A 173 5.09 9.77 12.90
CA LEU A 173 4.04 10.75 12.69
C LEU A 173 2.88 10.51 13.68
N TYR A 174 2.62 9.26 14.02
CA TYR A 174 1.53 8.92 14.94
C TYR A 174 1.89 7.72 15.81
N LYS A 175 1.25 7.59 16.99
CA LYS A 175 1.52 6.50 17.92
C LYS A 175 0.67 5.28 17.56
N LYS A 176 1.30 4.14 17.31
CA LYS A 176 0.61 2.86 17.01
C LYS A 176 -0.38 2.45 18.10
N SER A 177 -0.12 2.78 19.36
CA SER A 177 -1.02 2.49 20.49
C SER A 177 -2.34 3.29 20.47
N LYS A 178 -2.43 4.35 19.67
CA LYS A 178 -3.60 5.23 19.61
C LYS A 178 -4.58 4.86 18.50
N ILE A 179 -4.15 4.16 17.45
CA ILE A 179 -5.01 3.70 16.35
C ILE A 179 -4.89 2.18 16.22
N ARG A 180 -6.01 1.48 16.39
CA ARG A 180 -6.06 0.01 16.26
C ARG A 180 -5.81 -0.45 14.83
N ASN A 181 -6.53 0.14 13.88
CA ASN A 181 -6.36 -0.07 12.43
C ASN A 181 -7.01 1.08 11.66
N TRP A 182 -6.68 1.19 10.36
CA TRP A 182 -7.19 2.24 9.48
C TRP A 182 -8.72 2.21 9.36
N SER A 183 -9.36 1.04 9.39
CA SER A 183 -10.80 0.92 9.17
C SER A 183 -11.65 1.41 10.34
N THR A 184 -11.06 1.48 11.53
CA THR A 184 -11.67 2.03 12.75
C THR A 184 -11.25 3.47 13.05
N LEU A 185 -10.49 4.10 12.14
CA LEU A 185 -9.97 5.45 12.32
C LEU A 185 -11.12 6.46 12.49
N LYS A 186 -10.99 7.33 13.49
CA LYS A 186 -11.92 8.44 13.75
C LYS A 186 -11.46 9.70 13.05
N LYS A 187 -12.38 10.62 12.77
CA LYS A 187 -12.08 11.87 12.06
C LYS A 187 -10.97 12.72 12.73
N PRO A 188 -10.97 12.96 14.05
CA PRO A 188 -9.90 13.77 14.67
C PRO A 188 -8.51 13.16 14.49
N ASP A 189 -8.40 11.83 14.57
CA ASP A 189 -7.12 11.14 14.35
C ASP A 189 -6.68 11.18 12.89
N TYR A 190 -7.65 11.13 11.97
CA TYR A 190 -7.41 11.29 10.54
C TYR A 190 -6.89 12.69 10.20
N ASP A 191 -7.52 13.74 10.74
CA ASP A 191 -7.12 15.12 10.48
C ASP A 191 -5.68 15.36 10.97
N ILE A 192 -5.35 14.90 12.19
CA ILE A 192 -3.98 14.96 12.73
C ILE A 192 -2.97 14.20 11.86
N LEU A 193 -3.36 13.03 11.34
CA LEU A 193 -2.49 12.25 10.44
C LEU A 193 -2.23 13.01 9.14
N CYS A 194 -3.26 13.57 8.51
CA CYS A 194 -3.13 14.31 7.25
C CYS A 194 -2.20 15.51 7.40
N ASP A 195 -2.37 16.31 8.46
CA ASP A 195 -1.50 17.44 8.76
C ASP A 195 -0.02 17.03 8.89
N LYS A 196 0.23 15.93 9.59
CA LYS A 196 1.60 15.45 9.81
C LYS A 196 2.21 14.85 8.57
N ILE A 197 1.43 14.16 7.75
CA ILE A 197 1.86 13.63 6.45
C ILE A 197 2.25 14.79 5.53
N ARG A 198 1.39 15.81 5.40
CA ARG A 198 1.66 17.01 4.60
C ARG A 198 2.95 17.69 5.05
N LYS A 199 3.10 17.96 6.35
CA LYS A 199 4.31 18.56 6.92
C LYS A 199 5.57 17.72 6.64
N LYS A 200 5.46 16.39 6.70
CA LYS A 200 6.58 15.46 6.45
C LYS A 200 6.98 15.41 4.97
N LEU A 201 6.02 15.52 4.06
CA LEU A 201 6.22 15.39 2.63
C LEU A 201 6.45 16.72 1.92
N ALA A 202 6.14 17.86 2.56
CA ALA A 202 6.29 19.19 1.98
C ALA A 202 7.68 19.39 1.33
N PRO A 203 7.75 19.98 0.12
CA PRO A 203 6.66 20.58 -0.66
C PRO A 203 5.84 19.59 -1.52
N GLN A 204 6.02 18.28 -1.36
CA GLN A 204 5.40 17.26 -2.21
C GLN A 204 3.93 17.04 -1.89
N SER A 205 3.13 16.77 -2.92
CA SER A 205 1.75 16.32 -2.76
C SER A 205 1.71 14.93 -2.12
N PRO A 206 0.93 14.72 -1.03
CA PRO A 206 0.72 13.40 -0.45
C PRO A 206 0.21 12.38 -1.46
N LEU A 207 -0.70 12.78 -2.37
CA LEU A 207 -1.22 11.90 -3.42
C LEU A 207 -0.11 11.40 -4.35
N ILE A 208 0.80 12.29 -4.78
CA ILE A 208 1.92 11.94 -5.67
C ILE A 208 2.88 10.98 -4.96
N GLU A 209 3.24 11.28 -3.71
CA GLU A 209 4.16 10.46 -2.92
C GLU A 209 3.58 9.07 -2.61
N GLU A 210 2.26 8.93 -2.54
CA GLU A 210 1.63 7.64 -2.31
C GLU A 210 1.91 6.62 -3.43
N PHE A 211 2.10 7.06 -4.69
CA PHE A 211 2.51 6.18 -5.79
C PHE A 211 3.90 5.55 -5.60
N VAL A 212 4.69 6.07 -4.66
CA VAL A 212 6.03 5.56 -4.30
C VAL A 212 5.98 4.84 -2.96
N ILE A 213 5.43 5.49 -1.94
CA ILE A 213 5.39 4.98 -0.56
C ILE A 213 4.60 3.69 -0.48
N TRP A 214 3.43 3.62 -1.10
CA TRP A 214 2.56 2.45 -0.94
C TRP A 214 3.16 1.16 -1.54
N PRO A 215 3.72 1.15 -2.76
CA PRO A 215 4.41 -0.03 -3.28
C PRO A 215 5.60 -0.47 -2.43
N GLU A 216 6.38 0.47 -1.88
CA GLU A 216 7.53 0.18 -1.02
C GLU A 216 7.10 -0.49 0.29
N GLU A 217 6.11 0.08 0.98
CA GLU A 217 5.57 -0.49 2.21
C GLU A 217 4.89 -1.83 1.99
N LYS A 218 4.20 -2.00 0.85
CA LYS A 218 3.65 -3.29 0.47
C LYS A 218 4.76 -4.33 0.26
N ALA A 219 5.83 -3.97 -0.45
CA ALA A 219 6.95 -4.87 -0.67
C ALA A 219 7.63 -5.27 0.65
N LYS A 220 7.91 -4.29 1.52
CA LYS A 220 8.46 -4.51 2.86
C LYS A 220 7.58 -5.42 3.71
N ALA A 221 6.27 -5.20 3.71
CA ALA A 221 5.33 -6.06 4.44
C ALA A 221 5.30 -7.49 3.87
N ASN A 222 5.40 -7.65 2.55
CA ASN A 222 5.49 -8.96 1.90
C ASN A 222 6.78 -9.69 2.31
N GLU A 223 7.92 -9.00 2.37
CA GLU A 223 9.20 -9.55 2.84
C GLU A 223 9.14 -9.98 4.31
N ILE A 224 8.59 -9.14 5.20
CA ILE A 224 8.40 -9.49 6.61
C ILE A 224 7.50 -10.71 6.76
N ASN A 225 6.40 -10.77 6.01
CA ASN A 225 5.48 -11.91 6.05
C ASN A 225 6.11 -13.19 5.49
N PHE A 226 7.06 -13.08 4.56
CA PHE A 226 7.83 -14.22 4.07
C PHE A 226 8.76 -14.77 5.17
N ILE A 227 9.52 -13.89 5.81
CA ILE A 227 10.42 -14.25 6.93
C ILE A 227 9.62 -14.88 8.07
N LYS A 228 8.47 -14.32 8.46
CA LYS A 228 7.61 -14.90 9.49
C LYS A 228 7.17 -16.33 9.17
N THR A 229 6.74 -16.59 7.93
CA THR A 229 6.36 -17.94 7.52
C THR A 229 7.53 -18.92 7.56
N ILE A 230 8.75 -18.47 7.29
CA ILE A 230 9.94 -19.30 7.47
C ILE A 230 10.19 -19.57 8.95
N MET A 231 10.09 -18.54 9.81
CA MET A 231 10.26 -18.69 11.26
C MET A 231 9.22 -19.62 11.89
N ASP A 232 7.95 -19.47 11.53
CA ASP A 232 6.87 -20.35 11.98
C ASP A 232 7.16 -21.81 11.56
N TYR A 233 7.63 -22.02 10.31
CA TYR A 233 8.07 -23.34 9.86
C TYR A 233 9.24 -23.90 10.70
N ILE A 234 10.24 -23.09 11.03
CA ILE A 234 11.36 -23.52 11.87
C ILE A 234 10.85 -23.94 13.25
N ALA A 235 10.00 -23.12 13.86
CA ALA A 235 9.44 -23.39 15.18
C ALA A 235 8.63 -24.70 15.19
N ASP A 236 7.80 -24.92 14.17
CA ASP A 236 6.96 -26.13 14.04
C ASP A 236 7.77 -27.41 13.75
N ASN A 237 9.03 -27.28 13.35
CA ASN A 237 9.91 -28.41 13.02
C ASN A 237 11.18 -28.39 13.87
N TYR A 238 11.19 -27.66 14.99
CA TYR A 238 12.38 -27.47 15.83
C TYR A 238 12.96 -28.80 16.31
N ASP A 239 12.13 -29.79 16.62
CA ASP A 239 12.56 -31.14 17.04
C ASP A 239 13.29 -31.94 15.95
N LEU A 240 12.98 -31.68 14.67
CA LEU A 240 13.70 -32.27 13.52
C LEU A 240 15.07 -31.62 13.31
N PHE A 241 15.25 -30.38 13.77
CA PHE A 241 16.52 -29.65 13.68
C PHE A 241 17.38 -29.79 14.95
N SER A 242 16.77 -29.96 16.13
CA SER A 242 17.47 -30.12 17.42
C SER A 242 18.04 -31.53 17.62
N SER A 243 17.46 -32.55 16.98
CA SER A 243 17.95 -33.93 16.97
C SER A 243 19.21 -34.16 16.11
N SER A 244 19.74 -33.11 15.47
CA SER A 244 20.94 -33.17 14.64
C SER A 244 22.27 -32.83 15.35
N GLY A 245 22.28 -32.62 16.67
CA GLY A 245 23.52 -32.53 17.45
C GLY A 245 24.48 -31.44 16.97
N ILE A 246 24.06 -30.17 17.06
CA ILE A 246 24.91 -29.03 16.68
C ILE A 246 25.69 -28.57 17.92
N THR A 247 26.95 -28.96 18.04
CA THR A 247 27.91 -28.33 18.97
C THR A 247 28.75 -27.28 18.22
N SER A 248 29.36 -26.36 18.98
CA SER A 248 30.04 -25.13 18.54
C SER A 248 31.29 -25.31 17.67
N SER A 249 31.59 -26.52 17.19
CA SER A 249 32.77 -26.82 16.38
C SER A 249 32.34 -27.37 15.02
N GLY A 250 32.21 -26.48 14.03
CA GLY A 250 32.34 -26.72 12.58
C GLY A 250 31.64 -27.96 11.97
N ILE A 251 30.66 -27.72 11.10
CA ILE A 251 30.02 -28.78 10.31
C ILE A 251 30.94 -29.19 9.14
N THR A 252 31.35 -30.46 9.09
CA THR A 252 31.80 -31.14 7.86
C THR A 252 30.58 -31.67 7.09
N SER A 253 30.65 -31.64 5.77
CA SER A 253 29.55 -31.77 4.79
C SER A 253 28.83 -33.13 4.72
N SER A 254 28.99 -34.02 5.70
CA SER A 254 28.56 -35.41 5.61
C SER A 254 27.50 -35.85 6.63
N GLY A 255 26.92 -34.94 7.43
CA GLY A 255 26.08 -35.31 8.58
C GLY A 255 24.61 -34.88 8.59
N ILE A 256 24.02 -34.38 7.49
CA ILE A 256 22.60 -33.98 7.51
C ILE A 256 21.72 -35.17 7.10
N SER A 257 21.22 -35.92 8.08
CA SER A 257 20.09 -36.84 7.87
C SER A 257 18.86 -36.01 7.51
N SER A 258 18.50 -36.01 6.22
CA SER A 258 17.35 -35.31 5.70
C SER A 258 16.06 -36.05 6.04
N GLY A 259 15.38 -35.63 7.10
CA GLY A 259 13.97 -35.97 7.28
C GLY A 259 13.13 -35.42 6.11
N PRO A 260 12.07 -36.12 5.68
CA PRO A 260 11.23 -35.67 4.57
C PRO A 260 10.51 -34.37 4.94
N ILE A 261 10.65 -33.36 4.07
CA ILE A 261 9.91 -32.10 4.16
C ILE A 261 8.42 -32.42 4.08
N LYS A 262 7.62 -31.96 5.04
CA LYS A 262 6.16 -32.15 4.98
C LYS A 262 5.62 -31.48 3.70
N PRO A 263 4.96 -32.20 2.79
CA PRO A 263 4.56 -31.69 1.46
C PRO A 263 3.72 -30.40 1.49
N TYR A 264 2.96 -30.18 2.57
CA TYR A 264 2.15 -28.98 2.76
C TYR A 264 2.99 -27.69 2.92
N VAL A 265 4.15 -27.78 3.56
CA VAL A 265 5.01 -26.61 3.81
C VAL A 265 5.78 -26.23 2.55
N GLU A 266 6.35 -27.21 1.85
CA GLU A 266 7.00 -26.98 0.56
C GLU A 266 6.05 -26.26 -0.42
N LYS A 267 4.79 -26.72 -0.48
CA LYS A 267 3.74 -26.07 -1.27
C LYS A 267 3.47 -24.63 -0.82
N THR A 268 3.45 -24.37 0.49
CA THR A 268 3.20 -23.04 1.06
C THR A 268 4.34 -22.06 0.74
N VAL A 269 5.59 -22.48 0.91
CA VAL A 269 6.78 -21.68 0.59
C VAL A 269 6.84 -21.40 -0.92
N LYS A 270 6.67 -22.42 -1.77
CA LYS A 270 6.62 -22.28 -3.24
C LYS A 270 5.54 -21.30 -3.68
N ASN A 271 4.33 -21.40 -3.13
CA ASN A 271 3.23 -20.48 -3.44
C ASN A 271 3.55 -19.03 -3.04
N LYS A 272 4.23 -18.83 -1.90
CA LYS A 272 4.57 -17.50 -1.40
C LYS A 272 5.70 -16.86 -2.20
N VAL A 273 6.75 -17.61 -2.53
CA VAL A 273 7.83 -17.18 -3.44
C VAL A 273 7.24 -16.80 -4.82
N LYS A 274 6.35 -17.62 -5.36
CA LYS A 274 5.65 -17.34 -6.62
C LYS A 274 4.84 -16.04 -6.54
N THR A 275 4.13 -15.79 -5.44
CA THR A 275 3.37 -14.55 -5.21
C THR A 275 4.29 -13.33 -5.16
N ILE A 276 5.39 -13.42 -4.42
CA ILE A 276 6.37 -12.33 -4.30
C ILE A 276 7.03 -12.03 -5.64
N ASN A 277 7.44 -13.06 -6.39
CA ASN A 277 8.05 -12.88 -7.72
C ASN A 277 7.06 -12.30 -8.72
N ASN A 278 5.77 -12.66 -8.64
CA ASN A 278 4.73 -12.04 -9.46
C ASN A 278 4.55 -10.55 -9.12
N ASP A 279 4.54 -10.19 -7.84
CA ASP A 279 4.46 -8.79 -7.42
C ASP A 279 5.70 -8.00 -7.85
N ARG A 280 6.91 -8.56 -7.66
CA ARG A 280 8.17 -7.93 -8.11
C ARG A 280 8.20 -7.68 -9.62
N ARG A 281 7.78 -8.65 -10.43
CA ARG A 281 7.68 -8.49 -11.90
C ARG A 281 6.69 -7.39 -12.28
N LYS A 282 5.53 -7.31 -11.61
CA LYS A 282 4.55 -6.23 -11.82
C LYS A 282 5.11 -4.86 -11.48
N ASP A 283 6.03 -4.80 -10.52
CA ASP A 283 6.71 -3.57 -10.10
C ASP A 283 8.04 -3.31 -10.85
N GLY A 284 8.32 -4.05 -11.94
CA GLY A 284 9.53 -3.88 -12.76
C GLY A 284 10.84 -4.33 -12.09
N LYS A 285 10.76 -5.08 -10.99
CA LYS A 285 11.92 -5.58 -10.24
C LYS A 285 12.25 -7.01 -10.66
N SER A 286 13.55 -7.33 -10.69
CA SER A 286 14.03 -8.70 -10.95
C SER A 286 13.48 -9.68 -9.90
N PRO A 287 13.10 -10.91 -10.28
CA PRO A 287 12.64 -11.93 -9.35
C PRO A 287 13.72 -12.23 -8.30
N LEU A 288 13.30 -12.64 -7.10
CA LEU A 288 14.19 -13.22 -6.12
C LEU A 288 14.75 -14.52 -6.70
N ILE A 289 16.06 -14.54 -6.95
CA ILE A 289 16.81 -15.73 -7.34
C ILE A 289 17.26 -16.48 -6.09
N ASN A 290 17.47 -17.79 -6.24
CA ASN A 290 17.75 -18.72 -5.15
C ASN A 290 18.87 -18.20 -4.22
N THR A 291 19.93 -17.64 -4.80
CA THR A 291 21.08 -17.07 -4.09
C THR A 291 20.71 -15.93 -3.13
N THR A 292 19.73 -15.07 -3.48
CA THR A 292 19.29 -13.96 -2.63
C THR A 292 18.46 -14.43 -1.44
N VAL A 293 17.63 -15.45 -1.65
CA VAL A 293 16.86 -16.06 -0.56
C VAL A 293 17.81 -16.80 0.39
N LEU A 294 18.79 -17.52 -0.15
CA LEU A 294 19.81 -18.21 0.63
C LEU A 294 20.74 -17.22 1.38
N SER A 295 21.07 -16.06 0.80
CA SER A 295 21.87 -15.04 1.50
C SER A 295 21.09 -14.32 2.61
N MET A 296 19.77 -14.15 2.44
CA MET A 296 18.90 -13.64 3.50
C MET A 296 18.72 -14.65 4.64
N LEU A 297 18.84 -15.94 4.36
CA LEU A 297 18.73 -17.02 5.35
C LEU A 297 20.07 -17.30 6.04
N SER A 298 21.19 -17.13 5.34
CA SER A 298 22.54 -17.33 5.90
C SER A 298 22.93 -16.33 6.97
N SER A 299 22.28 -15.16 7.02
CA SER A 299 22.46 -14.19 8.11
C SER A 299 21.63 -14.52 9.36
N ILE A 300 20.79 -15.57 9.31
CA ILE A 300 19.77 -15.85 10.34
C ILE A 300 19.85 -17.30 10.87
N SER A 301 20.53 -18.25 10.20
CA SER A 301 20.52 -19.66 10.63
C SER A 301 21.64 -20.56 10.11
N THR A 302 21.68 -21.79 10.65
CA THR A 302 22.66 -22.86 10.40
C THR A 302 22.49 -23.54 9.03
N SER A 303 23.57 -24.18 8.57
CA SER A 303 23.75 -24.78 7.24
C SER A 303 22.68 -25.81 6.86
N ALA A 304 22.13 -26.54 7.83
CA ALA A 304 21.11 -27.56 7.60
C ALA A 304 19.74 -26.96 7.22
N LEU A 305 19.41 -25.79 7.78
CA LEU A 305 18.18 -25.08 7.44
C LEU A 305 18.25 -24.49 6.02
N ILE A 306 19.40 -23.92 5.66
CA ILE A 306 19.66 -23.39 4.32
C ILE A 306 19.48 -24.49 3.27
N ALA A 307 19.98 -25.71 3.53
CA ALA A 307 19.82 -26.86 2.65
C ALA A 307 18.36 -27.33 2.52
N GLY A 308 17.57 -27.29 3.60
CA GLY A 308 16.14 -27.63 3.57
C GLY A 308 15.30 -26.63 2.78
N ILE A 309 15.59 -25.33 2.91
CA ILE A 309 14.88 -24.27 2.17
C ILE A 309 15.32 -24.23 0.70
N ALA A 310 16.60 -24.46 0.39
CA ALA A 310 17.11 -24.57 -0.97
C ALA A 310 16.38 -25.64 -1.79
N LYS A 311 15.98 -26.76 -1.17
CA LYS A 311 15.18 -27.82 -1.84
C LYS A 311 13.75 -27.38 -2.18
N CYS A 312 13.22 -26.37 -1.49
CA CYS A 312 11.88 -25.85 -1.70
C CYS A 312 11.79 -24.77 -2.79
N ILE A 313 12.91 -24.22 -3.28
CA ILE A 313 12.97 -23.11 -4.24
C ILE A 313 13.52 -23.61 -5.57
#